data_AF-H1FWS9-F1
#
_entry.id   AF-H1FWS9-F1
#
_cell.length_a   1.000
_cell.length_b   1.000
_cell.length_c   1.000
_cell.angle_alpha   90.00
_cell.angle_beta   90.00
_cell.angle_gamma   90.00
#
_symmetry.space_group_name_H-M   'P 1'
#
loop_
_entity.id
_entity.type
_entity.pdbx_description
1 polymer ?
#
loop_
_entity_poly.entity_id
_entity_poly.type
_entity_poly.pdbx_seq_one_letter_code
_entity_poly.pdbx_strand_id
1 'polypeptide(L)'
;MKKSFKALNIKCAGCANTVMQSLKEEFGEVEVDLEQEPRVVTLEIKDEEHEKLFRKKMRGLGYPMDDEILGTFRATGLKAKSFVSCAVGKMNQE
;
A
#
# COMPACT_ATOMS: atom_id res chain seq x y z
N MET A 1 3.23 12.78 -14.85
CA MET A 1 4.47 11.97 -14.96
C MET A 1 4.14 10.50 -14.80
N LYS A 2 4.72 9.62 -15.61
CA LYS A 2 4.48 8.16 -15.53
C LYS A 2 5.19 7.59 -14.29
N LYS A 3 4.46 6.91 -13.42
CA LYS A 3 4.98 6.25 -12.20
C LYS A 3 4.51 4.81 -12.13
N SER A 4 5.35 3.96 -11.57
CA SER A 4 5.10 2.52 -11.42
C SER A 4 5.05 2.15 -9.94
N PHE A 5 4.06 1.34 -9.57
CA PHE A 5 3.81 0.94 -8.19
C PHE A 5 3.62 -0.57 -8.09
N LYS A 6 4.18 -1.17 -7.03
CA LYS A 6 4.06 -2.60 -6.75
C LYS A 6 2.75 -2.88 -6.03
N ALA A 7 1.83 -3.54 -6.71
CA ALA A 7 0.53 -3.91 -6.18
C ALA A 7 0.49 -5.41 -5.81
N LEU A 8 -0.11 -5.71 -4.67
CA LEU A 8 -0.29 -7.06 -4.17
C LEU A 8 -1.68 -7.59 -4.55
N ASN A 9 -1.88 -8.90 -4.41
CA ASN A 9 -3.15 -9.61 -4.63
C ASN A 9 -3.70 -9.61 -6.07
N ILE A 10 -3.02 -9.03 -7.05
CA ILE A 10 -3.37 -9.21 -8.46
C ILE A 10 -2.87 -10.60 -8.88
N LYS A 11 -3.78 -11.54 -9.21
CA LYS A 11 -3.43 -12.97 -9.47
C LYS A 11 -3.68 -13.47 -10.89
N CYS A 12 -4.54 -12.80 -11.66
CA CYS A 12 -4.80 -13.18 -13.06
C CYS A 12 -4.97 -11.94 -13.94
N ALA A 13 -5.00 -12.14 -15.25
CA ALA A 13 -5.32 -11.08 -16.22
C ALA A 13 -6.71 -10.48 -15.97
N GLY A 14 -7.67 -11.26 -15.45
CA GLY A 14 -8.98 -10.76 -15.05
C GLY A 14 -8.91 -9.69 -13.96
N CYS A 15 -8.16 -9.94 -12.88
CA CYS A 15 -7.93 -8.95 -11.82
C CYS A 15 -7.25 -7.69 -12.36
N ALA A 16 -6.24 -7.85 -13.22
CA ALA A 16 -5.55 -6.73 -13.84
C ALA A 16 -6.51 -5.90 -14.70
N ASN A 17 -7.37 -6.54 -15.49
CA ASN A 17 -8.36 -5.83 -16.29
C ASN A 17 -9.36 -5.06 -15.43
N THR A 18 -9.83 -5.64 -14.32
CA THR A 18 -10.69 -4.91 -13.37
C THR A 18 -10.00 -3.67 -12.82
N VAL A 19 -8.74 -3.79 -12.39
CA VAL A 19 -7.94 -2.64 -11.91
C VAL A 19 -7.79 -1.58 -13.00
N MET A 20 -7.44 -1.99 -14.22
CA MET A 20 -7.32 -1.07 -15.36
C MET A 20 -8.64 -0.34 -15.63
N GLN A 21 -9.77 -1.05 -15.72
CA GLN A 21 -11.08 -0.42 -15.97
C GLN A 21 -11.50 0.52 -14.83
N SER A 22 -11.36 0.10 -13.57
CA SER A 22 -11.74 0.93 -12.41
C SER A 22 -10.89 2.19 -12.25
N LEU A 23 -9.66 2.18 -12.75
CA LEU A 23 -8.76 3.32 -12.71
C LEU A 23 -8.79 4.15 -13.99
N LYS A 24 -9.18 3.57 -15.13
CA LYS A 24 -9.17 4.23 -16.43
C LYS A 24 -10.05 5.48 -16.47
N GLU A 25 -11.18 5.46 -15.77
CA GLU A 25 -12.09 6.61 -15.70
C GLU A 25 -11.48 7.83 -15.00
N GLU A 26 -10.56 7.64 -14.06
CA GLU A 26 -10.02 8.71 -13.22
C GLU A 26 -8.56 9.04 -13.56
N PHE A 27 -7.76 8.03 -13.89
CA PHE A 27 -6.33 8.12 -14.17
C PHE A 27 -5.99 8.02 -15.66
N GLY A 28 -6.95 7.64 -16.51
CA GLY A 28 -6.75 7.49 -17.95
C GLY A 28 -6.06 6.18 -18.33
N GLU A 29 -4.89 6.26 -18.94
CA GLU A 29 -4.17 5.06 -19.38
C GLU A 29 -3.45 4.39 -18.20
N VAL A 30 -3.80 3.13 -17.96
CA VAL A 30 -3.23 2.31 -16.87
C VAL A 30 -2.72 1.01 -17.45
N GLU A 31 -1.47 0.70 -17.16
CA GLU A 31 -0.81 -0.53 -17.58
C GLU A 31 -0.54 -1.40 -16.36
N VAL A 32 -0.78 -2.70 -16.48
CA VAL A 32 -0.48 -3.67 -15.41
C VAL A 32 0.46 -4.71 -15.98
N ASP A 33 1.67 -4.75 -15.41
CA ASP A 33 2.69 -5.73 -15.71
C ASP A 33 2.47 -6.98 -14.84
N LEU A 34 2.20 -8.08 -15.52
CA LEU A 34 1.95 -9.40 -14.95
C LEU A 34 3.20 -10.28 -14.90
N GLU A 35 4.30 -9.85 -15.54
CA GLU A 35 5.55 -10.62 -15.64
C GLU A 35 6.39 -10.50 -14.37
N GLN A 36 6.11 -9.49 -13.54
CA GLN A 36 6.81 -9.24 -12.28
C GLN A 36 6.00 -9.71 -11.06
N GLU A 37 6.70 -10.25 -10.05
CA GLU A 37 6.14 -10.56 -8.73
C GLU A 37 6.92 -9.80 -7.64
N PRO A 38 6.28 -8.86 -6.91
CA PRO A 38 4.88 -8.42 -7.02
C PRO A 38 4.59 -7.64 -8.33
N ARG A 39 3.33 -7.67 -8.77
CA ARG A 39 2.89 -7.08 -10.03
C ARG A 39 3.01 -5.57 -10.02
N VAL A 40 3.33 -4.99 -11.17
CA VAL A 40 3.62 -3.57 -11.28
C VAL A 40 2.50 -2.86 -12.04
N VAL A 41 1.88 -1.88 -11.40
CA VAL A 41 0.87 -1.01 -12.01
C VAL A 41 1.52 0.31 -12.38
N THR A 42 1.47 0.67 -13.65
CA THR A 42 2.05 1.90 -14.18
C THR A 42 0.93 2.82 -14.69
N LEU A 43 0.96 4.06 -14.23
CA LEU A 43 -0.05 5.07 -14.57
C LEU A 43 0.54 6.47 -14.54
N GLU A 44 -0.22 7.43 -15.06
CA GLU A 44 0.17 8.83 -15.00
C GLU A 44 -0.27 9.50 -13.70
N ILE A 45 0.72 9.99 -12.94
CA ILE A 45 0.52 10.76 -11.72
C ILE A 45 0.78 12.24 -12.02
N LYS A 46 -0.22 13.08 -11.82
CA LYS A 46 -0.12 14.53 -12.05
C LYS A 46 0.57 15.24 -10.89
N ASP A 47 0.17 14.88 -9.67
CA ASP A 47 0.57 15.54 -8.43
C ASP A 47 0.49 14.54 -7.25
N GLU A 48 0.89 14.99 -6.06
CA GLU A 48 0.87 14.16 -4.84
C GLU A 48 -0.54 13.76 -4.39
N GLU A 49 -1.56 14.59 -4.63
CA GLU A 49 -2.95 14.24 -4.32
C GLU A 49 -3.46 13.14 -5.25
N HIS A 50 -3.11 13.20 -6.53
CA HIS A 50 -3.39 12.16 -7.52
C HIS A 50 -2.79 10.81 -7.09
N GLU A 51 -1.56 10.81 -6.58
CA GLU A 51 -0.93 9.59 -6.04
C GLU A 51 -1.65 9.07 -4.80
N LYS A 52 -2.02 9.94 -3.85
CA LYS A 52 -2.77 9.56 -2.65
C LYS A 52 -4.14 8.98 -3.00
N LEU A 53 -4.84 9.57 -3.97
CA LEU A 53 -6.13 9.09 -4.45
C LEU A 53 -6.00 7.70 -5.07
N PHE A 54 -4.99 7.49 -5.93
CA PHE A 54 -4.69 6.19 -6.53
C PHE A 54 -4.46 5.11 -5.46
N ARG A 55 -3.59 5.39 -4.48
CA ARG A 55 -3.30 4.45 -3.38
C ARG A 55 -4.56 4.13 -2.57
N LYS A 56 -5.39 5.14 -2.29
CA LYS A 56 -6.66 4.97 -1.57
C LYS A 56 -7.65 4.08 -2.34
N LYS A 57 -7.79 4.29 -3.66
CA LYS A 57 -8.63 3.45 -4.52
C LYS A 57 -8.12 2.01 -4.57
N MET A 58 -6.82 1.82 -4.82
CA MET A 58 -6.20 0.50 -4.86
C MET A 58 -6.44 -0.28 -3.56
N ARG A 59 -6.30 0.38 -2.40
CA ARG A 59 -6.65 -0.21 -1.10
C ARG A 59 -8.14 -0.56 -0.99
N GLY A 60 -9.02 0.34 -1.42
CA GLY A 60 -10.47 0.11 -1.42
C GLY A 60 -10.90 -1.05 -2.32
N LEU A 61 -10.17 -1.31 -3.40
CA LEU A 61 -10.38 -2.44 -4.31
C LEU A 61 -9.76 -3.77 -3.80
N GLY A 62 -9.01 -3.75 -2.68
CA GLY A 62 -8.36 -4.94 -2.12
C GLY A 62 -6.97 -5.25 -2.72
N TYR A 63 -6.37 -4.30 -3.44
CA TYR A 63 -5.04 -4.40 -4.03
C TYR A 63 -4.06 -3.42 -3.33
N PRO A 64 -3.66 -3.70 -2.07
CA PRO A 64 -2.73 -2.83 -1.36
C PRO A 64 -1.36 -2.78 -2.04
N MET A 65 -0.65 -1.68 -1.82
CA MET A 65 0.73 -1.50 -2.27
C MET A 65 1.69 -2.22 -1.34
N ASP A 66 2.72 -2.85 -1.90
CA ASP A 66 3.74 -3.59 -1.14
C ASP A 66 4.43 -2.73 -0.06
N ASP A 67 4.81 -1.50 -0.44
CA ASP A 67 5.45 -0.52 0.45
C ASP A 67 4.56 -0.08 1.63
N GLU A 68 3.23 -0.05 1.42
CA GLU A 68 2.28 0.39 2.43
C GLU A 68 2.01 -0.67 3.51
N ILE A 69 2.06 -1.96 3.13
CA ILE A 69 1.94 -3.08 4.07
C ILE A 69 3.09 -3.03 5.09
N LEU A 70 4.33 -2.79 4.63
CA LEU A 70 5.50 -2.73 5.52
C LEU A 70 5.36 -1.63 6.59
N GLY A 71 4.84 -0.45 6.20
CA GLY A 71 4.61 0.66 7.11
C GLY A 71 3.57 0.35 8.19
N THR A 72 2.49 -0.33 7.81
CA THR A 72 1.40 -0.69 8.73
C THR A 72 1.88 -1.71 9.78
N PHE A 73 2.58 -2.76 9.35
CA PHE A 73 3.12 -3.77 10.27
C PHE A 73 4.15 -3.21 11.25
N ARG A 74 5.03 -2.30 10.80
CA ARG A 74 5.97 -1.60 11.70
C ARG A 74 5.25 -0.77 12.77
N ALA A 75 4.21 -0.05 12.39
CA ALA A 75 3.44 0.77 13.32
C ALA A 75 2.73 -0.06 14.41
N THR A 76 2.28 -1.28 14.07
CA THR A 76 1.61 -2.16 15.05
C THR A 76 2.62 -2.89 15.95
N GLY A 77 3.74 -3.36 15.40
CA GLY A 77 4.77 -4.09 16.16
C GLY A 77 5.58 -3.21 17.13
N LEU A 78 5.79 -1.93 16.81
CA LEU A 78 6.58 -1.02 17.65
C LEU A 78 5.83 -0.52 18.89
N LYS A 79 4.48 -0.47 18.89
CA LYS A 79 3.71 -0.01 20.06
C LYS A 79 3.74 -0.97 21.25
N ALA A 80 4.07 -2.25 21.06
CA ALA A 80 4.06 -3.25 22.12
C ALA A 80 5.34 -3.28 22.98
N LYS A 81 6.49 -2.80 22.48
CA LYS A 81 7.75 -2.82 23.25
C LYS A 81 7.88 -1.65 24.24
N SER A 82 7.16 -0.55 24.05
CA SER A 82 7.35 0.67 24.85
C SER A 82 6.62 0.69 26.19
N PHE A 83 5.68 -0.24 26.45
CA PHE A 83 4.96 -0.30 27.73
C PHE A 83 5.67 -1.12 28.82
N VAL A 84 6.70 -1.90 28.49
CA VAL A 84 7.48 -2.67 29.48
C VAL A 84 8.52 -1.83 30.21
N SER A 85 8.84 -0.62 29.72
CA SER A 85 9.93 0.19 30.30
C SER A 85 9.51 1.17 31.41
N CYS A 86 8.23 1.28 31.77
CA CYS A 86 7.76 2.23 32.80
C CYS A 86 7.29 1.56 34.12
N ALA A 87 7.32 0.22 34.22
CA ALA A 87 6.86 -0.50 35.41
C ALA A 87 7.99 -1.07 36.29
N VAL A 88 9.25 -1.06 35.85
CA VAL A 88 10.42 -1.44 36.67
C VAL A 88 11.08 -0.17 37.23
N GLY A 89 10.33 0.57 38.04
CA GLY A 89 10.82 1.79 38.70
C GLY A 89 10.15 2.11 40.03
N LYS A 90 9.26 1.24 40.52
CA LYS A 90 8.64 1.35 41.85
C LYS A 90 8.90 0.07 42.65
N MET A 91 10.16 -0.15 42.98
CA MET A 91 10.56 -1.01 44.11
C MET A 91 11.69 -0.30 44.84
N ASN A 92 11.39 0.89 45.35
CA ASN A 92 12.04 1.41 46.55
C ASN A 92 10.94 1.36 47.62
N GLN A 93 10.85 0.18 48.25
CA GLN A 93 10.13 -0.03 49.49
C GLN A 93 11.02 0.49 50.62
N GLU A 94 10.46 1.35 51.46
CA GLU A 94 10.60 1.18 52.91
C GLU A 94 9.59 0.12 53.37
#